data_AF-A0A924N615-F1
#
_entry.id   AF-A0A924N615-F1
#
_cell.length_a   1.000
_cell.length_b   1.000
_cell.length_c   1.000
_cell.angle_alpha   90.00
_cell.angle_beta   90.00
_cell.angle_gamma   90.00
#
_symmetry.space_group_name_H-M   'P 1'
#
loop_
_entity.id
_entity.type
_entity.pdbx_description
1 polymer ?
#
loop_
_entity_poly.entity_id
_entity_poly.type
_entity_poly.pdbx_seq_one_letter_code
_entity_poly.pdbx_strand_id
1 'polypeptide(L)'
;MSDSSVARELPILIGRKGDAAETLLLIGVPDDAGIVHVRGWSAEDWGAPPGNRAERAASLLEWLEKQAAIGRSLNQSLYAVRLWLRGEGSGPR
;
A
#
# COMPACT_ATOMS: atom_id res chain seq x y z
N MET A 1 -11.96 -7.43 -27.69
CA MET A 1 -11.47 -6.47 -26.68
C MET A 1 -12.16 -6.79 -25.37
N SER A 2 -11.42 -7.37 -24.43
CA SER A 2 -11.66 -7.35 -22.97
C SER A 2 -10.46 -8.05 -22.34
N ASP A 3 -9.31 -7.38 -22.34
CA ASP A 3 -8.26 -7.72 -21.39
C ASP A 3 -8.56 -6.93 -20.11
N SER A 4 -9.55 -7.38 -19.35
CA SER A 4 -9.74 -6.90 -17.98
C SER A 4 -8.83 -7.72 -17.08
N SER A 5 -7.52 -7.59 -17.27
CA SER A 5 -6.59 -7.97 -16.21
C SER A 5 -6.96 -7.10 -15.01
N VAL A 6 -7.39 -7.73 -13.92
CA VAL A 6 -7.64 -7.02 -12.67
C VAL A 6 -6.30 -6.39 -12.29
N ALA A 7 -6.25 -5.06 -12.20
CA ALA A 7 -5.02 -4.36 -11.85
C ALA A 7 -4.46 -4.98 -10.56
N ARG A 8 -3.22 -5.48 -10.61
CA ARG A 8 -2.59 -6.17 -9.49
C ARG A 8 -2.36 -5.17 -8.35
N GLU A 9 -2.85 -5.49 -7.16
CA GLU A 9 -2.70 -4.68 -5.95
C GLU A 9 -2.11 -5.51 -4.80
N LEU A 10 -1.26 -4.89 -3.97
CA LEU A 10 -0.76 -5.44 -2.72
C LEU A 10 -1.52 -4.79 -1.54
N PRO A 11 -2.27 -5.58 -0.75
CA PRO A 11 -2.94 -5.07 0.44
C PRO A 11 -1.97 -4.93 1.62
N ILE A 12 -1.86 -3.70 2.15
CA ILE A 12 -1.11 -3.37 3.37
C ILE A 12 -2.07 -2.90 4.44
N LEU A 13 -2.19 -3.67 5.52
CA LEU A 13 -2.85 -3.25 6.75
C LEU A 13 -1.78 -2.74 7.72
N ILE A 14 -1.98 -1.52 8.19
CA ILE A 14 -1.11 -0.84 9.14
C ILE A 14 -1.86 -0.72 10.46
N GLY A 15 -1.42 -1.45 11.47
CA GLY A 15 -2.10 -1.51 12.76
C GLY A 15 -2.13 -0.17 13.48
N ARG A 16 -3.10 -0.02 14.39
CA ARG A 16 -3.21 1.14 15.28
C ARG A 16 -2.00 1.24 16.21
N LYS A 17 -1.55 2.47 16.49
CA LYS A 17 -0.62 2.75 17.60
C LYS A 17 -0.88 4.14 18.18
N GLY A 18 -1.11 4.22 19.50
CA GLY A 18 -1.49 5.48 20.15
C GLY A 18 -2.76 6.06 19.52
N ASP A 19 -2.67 7.31 19.07
CA ASP A 19 -3.75 8.03 18.38
C ASP A 19 -3.79 7.79 16.86
N ALA A 20 -2.78 7.13 16.29
CA ALA A 20 -2.77 6.82 14.86
C ALA A 20 -3.76 5.69 14.55
N ALA A 21 -4.83 6.00 13.81
CA ALA A 21 -5.84 5.05 13.37
C ALA A 21 -5.25 3.93 12.50
N GLU A 22 -5.85 2.73 12.57
CA GLU A 22 -5.54 1.66 11.64
C GLU A 22 -5.84 2.08 10.19
N THR A 23 -5.03 1.64 9.25
CA THR A 23 -5.11 2.06 7.85
C THR A 23 -4.97 0.85 6.93
N LEU A 24 -5.87 0.71 5.97
CA LEU A 24 -5.74 -0.25 4.86
C LEU A 24 -5.31 0.50 3.61
N LEU A 25 -4.25 0.04 2.97
CA LEU A 25 -3.81 0.50 1.66
C LEU A 25 -3.89 -0.64 0.65
N LEU A 26 -4.38 -0.36 -0.54
CA LEU A 26 -4.23 -1.19 -1.72
C LEU A 26 -3.25 -0.48 -2.65
N ILE A 27 -2.08 -1.10 -2.84
CA ILE A 27 -0.94 -0.50 -3.55
C ILE A 27 -0.81 -1.18 -4.91
N GLY A 28 -1.00 -0.43 -5.99
CA GLY A 28 -0.77 -0.92 -7.35
C GLY A 28 0.71 -1.23 -7.62
N VAL A 29 0.98 -1.87 -8.75
CA VAL A 29 2.35 -2.01 -9.28
C VAL A 29 2.82 -0.64 -9.79
N PRO A 30 4.08 -0.23 -9.54
CA PRO A 30 4.60 1.01 -10.11
C PRO A 30 4.60 0.97 -11.64
N ASP A 31 4.29 2.10 -12.27
CA ASP A 31 4.44 2.28 -13.73
C ASP A 31 5.92 2.51 -14.13
N ASP A 32 6.16 2.73 -15.42
CA ASP A 32 7.50 3.00 -15.97
C ASP A 32 8.12 4.31 -15.43
N ALA A 33 7.29 5.22 -14.90
CA ALA A 33 7.73 6.42 -14.20
C ALA A 33 7.97 6.17 -12.71
N GLY A 34 7.81 4.94 -12.20
CA GLY A 34 7.94 4.59 -10.79
C GLY A 34 6.84 5.20 -9.92
N ILE A 35 5.68 5.51 -10.50
CA ILE A 35 4.49 6.01 -9.81
C ILE A 35 3.60 4.84 -9.44
N VAL A 36 3.16 4.83 -8.17
CA VAL A 36 2.18 3.88 -7.66
C VAL A 36 0.85 4.56 -7.40
N HIS A 37 -0.22 3.90 -7.80
CA HIS A 37 -1.57 4.27 -7.42
C HIS A 37 -1.94 3.56 -6.12
N VAL A 38 -2.42 4.34 -5.15
CA VAL A 38 -2.79 3.86 -3.82
C VAL A 38 -4.23 4.21 -3.54
N ARG A 39 -5.00 3.20 -3.11
CA ARG A 39 -6.34 3.37 -2.54
C ARG A 39 -6.27 3.11 -1.05
N GLY A 40 -6.88 3.96 -0.23
CA GLY A 40 -6.71 3.90 1.21
C GLY A 40 -8.00 4.12 2.00
N TRP A 41 -8.10 3.42 3.12
CA TRP A 41 -9.14 3.58 4.14
C TRP A 41 -8.51 3.78 5.51
N SER A 42 -9.20 4.51 6.37
CA SER A 42 -8.86 4.71 7.77
C SER A 42 -9.95 4.09 8.64
N ALA A 43 -9.58 3.58 9.82
CA ALA A 43 -10.53 3.02 10.79
C ALA A 43 -11.56 4.01 11.35
N GLU A 44 -11.43 5.28 11.01
CA GLU A 44 -12.41 6.32 11.31
C GLU A 44 -13.71 6.13 10.52
N ASP A 45 -13.64 5.61 9.29
CA ASP A 45 -14.83 5.28 8.47
C ASP A 45 -14.50 4.23 7.40
N TRP A 46 -14.71 2.95 7.73
CA TRP A 46 -14.54 1.85 6.78
C TRP A 46 -15.66 1.77 5.72
N GLY A 47 -16.78 2.46 5.94
CA GLY A 47 -17.92 2.47 5.01
C GLY A 47 -17.74 3.48 3.88
N ALA A 48 -16.84 4.46 4.06
CA ALA A 48 -16.55 5.48 3.05
C ALA A 48 -15.83 4.90 1.81
N PRO A 49 -16.00 5.54 0.63
CA PRO A 49 -15.14 5.29 -0.52
C PRO A 49 -13.66 5.53 -0.17
N PRO A 50 -12.71 4.76 -0.76
CA PRO A 50 -11.30 4.97 -0.50
C PRO A 50 -10.83 6.35 -0.97
N GLY A 51 -9.90 6.92 -0.21
CA GLY A 51 -9.06 7.99 -0.72
C GLY A 51 -8.13 7.44 -1.79
N ASN A 52 -8.06 8.10 -2.95
CA ASN A 52 -7.19 7.72 -4.05
C ASN A 52 -6.05 8.73 -4.18
N ARG A 53 -4.83 8.25 -4.36
CA ARG A 53 -3.66 9.08 -4.64
C ARG A 53 -2.65 8.37 -5.52
N ALA A 54 -1.79 9.14 -6.16
CA ALA A 54 -0.63 8.67 -6.90
C ALA A 54 0.62 9.30 -6.31
N GLU A 55 1.67 8.51 -6.08
CA GLU A 55 2.93 8.99 -5.50
C GLU A 55 4.11 8.16 -6.00
N ARG A 56 5.33 8.64 -5.76
CA ARG A 56 6.55 7.88 -6.09
C ARG A 56 6.62 6.64 -5.20
N ALA A 57 6.94 5.48 -5.80
CA ALA A 57 7.15 4.23 -5.08
C ALA A 57 8.18 4.38 -3.92
N ALA A 58 9.25 5.14 -4.15
CA ALA A 58 10.27 5.41 -3.14
C ALA A 58 9.72 6.21 -1.93
N SER A 59 8.87 7.21 -2.19
CA SER A 59 8.25 8.02 -1.13
C SER A 59 7.27 7.19 -0.30
N LEU A 60 6.48 6.32 -0.95
CA LEU A 60 5.58 5.40 -0.25
C LEU A 60 6.35 4.42 0.63
N LEU A 61 7.45 3.85 0.11
CA LEU A 61 8.30 2.95 0.87
C LEU A 61 8.89 3.64 2.11
N GLU A 62 9.46 4.84 1.93
CA GLU A 62 10.03 5.61 3.04
C GLU A 62 8.97 5.91 4.11
N TRP A 63 7.75 6.22 3.70
CA TRP A 63 6.66 6.44 4.64
C TRP A 63 6.27 5.15 5.40
N LEU A 64 6.19 4.01 4.72
CA LEU A 64 5.91 2.71 5.37
C LEU A 64 7.02 2.30 6.34
N GLU A 65 8.28 2.55 5.99
CA GLU A 65 9.44 2.35 6.86
C GLU A 65 9.33 3.24 8.11
N LYS A 66 8.92 4.50 7.97
CA LYS A 66 8.64 5.38 9.11
C LYS A 66 7.51 4.85 9.99
N GLN A 67 6.42 4.34 9.41
CA GLN A 67 5.32 3.72 10.19
C GLN A 67 5.82 2.52 11.01
N ALA A 68 6.62 1.64 10.39
CA ALA A 68 7.21 0.49 11.07
C ALA A 68 8.23 0.91 12.14
N ALA A 69 9.05 1.94 11.88
CA ALA A 69 10.06 2.45 12.80
C ALA A 69 9.43 3.08 14.06
N ILE A 70 8.29 3.76 13.92
CA ILE A 70 7.50 4.20 15.07
C ILE A 70 6.72 3.05 15.71
N GLY A 71 6.93 1.81 15.30
CA GLY A 71 6.42 0.59 15.91
C GLY A 71 4.97 0.22 15.57
N ARG A 72 4.42 0.72 14.46
CA ARG A 72 3.16 0.20 13.93
C ARG A 72 3.39 -1.15 13.28
N SER A 73 2.45 -2.08 13.47
CA SER A 73 2.49 -3.38 12.80
C SER A 73 2.09 -3.25 11.32
N LEU A 74 2.70 -4.09 10.48
CA LEU A 74 2.34 -4.26 9.08
C LEU A 74 2.02 -5.73 8.84
N ASN A 75 0.95 -6.03 8.11
CA ASN A 75 0.63 -7.40 7.69
C ASN A 75 1.61 -7.97 6.65
N GLN A 76 2.39 -7.11 5.99
CA GLN A 76 3.46 -7.49 5.06
C GLN A 76 4.82 -7.07 5.61
N SER A 77 5.85 -7.86 5.34
CA SER A 77 7.22 -7.43 5.64
C SER A 77 7.64 -6.27 4.72
N LEU A 78 8.47 -5.35 5.22
CA LEU A 78 9.05 -4.28 4.39
C LEU A 78 9.87 -4.84 3.21
N TYR A 79 10.43 -6.05 3.35
CA TYR A 79 11.11 -6.73 2.24
C TYR A 79 10.13 -7.10 1.11
N ALA A 80 8.97 -7.69 1.45
CA ALA A 80 7.94 -8.00 0.46
C ALA A 80 7.40 -6.74 -0.23
N VAL A 81 7.22 -5.65 0.52
CA VAL A 81 6.84 -4.34 -0.03
C VAL A 81 7.90 -3.82 -1.01
N ARG A 82 9.20 -3.93 -0.68
CA ARG A 82 10.29 -3.52 -1.58
C ARG A 82 10.29 -4.32 -2.88
N LEU A 83 10.09 -5.64 -2.82
CA LEU A 83 9.99 -6.46 -4.03
C LEU A 83 8.79 -6.05 -4.88
N TRP A 84 7.63 -5.82 -4.25
CA TRP A 84 6.44 -5.35 -4.95
C TRP A 84 6.65 -4.01 -5.67
N LEU A 85 7.25 -3.04 -4.98
CA LEU A 85 7.55 -1.70 -5.52
C LEU A 85 8.69 -1.69 -6.55
N ARG A 86 9.29 -2.84 -6.86
CA ARG A 86 10.20 -3.05 -7.99
C ARG A 86 9.55 -3.83 -9.14
N GLY A 87 8.28 -4.22 -9.01
CA GLY A 87 7.58 -5.10 -9.94
C GLY A 87 7.94 -6.58 -9.79
N GLU A 88 8.74 -6.95 -8.77
CA GLU A 88 9.26 -8.31 -8.55
C GLU A 88 8.36 -9.14 -7.61
N GLY A 89 7.33 -8.52 -7.01
CA GLY A 89 6.47 -9.16 -6.01
C GLY A 89 5.40 -10.09 -6.59
N SER A 90 5.23 -11.27 -5.97
CA SER A 90 4.04 -12.10 -6.14
C SER A 90 2.94 -11.58 -5.22
N GLY A 91 2.01 -10.78 -5.76
CA GLY A 91 0.77 -10.41 -5.05
C GLY A 91 -0.01 -11.64 -4.60
N PRO A 92 -0.96 -11.49 -3.66
CA PRO A 92 -1.78 -12.62 -3.22
C PRO A 92 -2.43 -13.30 -4.44
N ARG A 93 -2.28 -14.63 -4.51
CA ARG A 93 -2.95 -15.49 -5.49
C ARG A 93 -4.42 -15.66 -5.13
#